data_AF-A0A349PJG5-F1
#
_entry.id   AF-A0A349PJG5-F1
#
_cell.length_a   1.000
_cell.length_b   1.000
_cell.length_c   1.000
_cell.angle_alpha   90.00
_cell.angle_beta   90.00
_cell.angle_gamma   90.00
#
_symmetry.space_group_name_H-M   'P 1'
#
loop_
_entity.id
_entity.type
_entity.pdbx_description
1 polymer ?
#
loop_
_entity_poly.entity_id
_entity_poly.type
_entity_poly.pdbx_seq_one_letter_code
_entity_poly.pdbx_strand_id
1 'polypeptide(L)'
;MTKKNMLFIEFIAVLLIVLLAVVDANFENVCMYVPEYGYSVKYCELFALSLFPLLSLIPFSIIFFFLHEDVFRAWWNFACWFVPVIMLVTFLLNSAHRGGGIAGAMAGSFNAFVLIVLYAIFVITSLVKIARAYRKNR
;
A
#
# COMPACT_ATOMS: atom_id res chain seq x y z
N MET A 1 -7.39 -4.20 18.81
CA MET A 1 -7.09 -5.01 17.61
C MET A 1 -6.44 -6.31 18.06
N THR A 2 -6.95 -7.47 17.67
CA THR A 2 -6.29 -8.77 17.92
C THR A 2 -5.43 -9.15 16.71
N LYS A 3 -4.40 -9.98 16.91
CA LYS A 3 -3.55 -10.51 15.81
C LYS A 3 -4.38 -11.16 14.70
N LYS A 4 -5.50 -11.81 15.05
CA LYS A 4 -6.46 -12.43 14.12
C LYS A 4 -7.15 -11.41 13.21
N ASN A 5 -7.55 -10.25 13.74
CA ASN A 5 -8.21 -9.22 12.94
C ASN A 5 -7.25 -8.60 11.91
N MET A 6 -5.95 -8.53 12.21
CA MET A 6 -4.95 -8.06 11.27
C MET A 6 -4.80 -9.01 10.08
N LEU A 7 -4.64 -10.31 10.33
CA LEU A 7 -4.57 -11.32 9.27
C LEU A 7 -5.83 -11.33 8.41
N PHE A 8 -6.99 -11.11 9.02
CA PHE A 8 -8.25 -11.00 8.30
C PHE A 8 -8.30 -9.77 7.38
N ILE A 9 -7.79 -8.62 7.83
CA ILE A 9 -7.68 -7.40 6.99
C ILE A 9 -6.70 -7.60 5.84
N GLU A 10 -5.55 -8.22 6.09
CA GLU A 10 -4.58 -8.54 5.05
C GLU A 10 -5.16 -9.51 4.03
N PHE A 11 -5.88 -10.53 4.50
CA PHE A 11 -6.57 -11.49 3.64
C PHE A 11 -7.64 -10.80 2.77
N ILE A 12 -8.47 -9.92 3.35
CA ILE A 12 -9.45 -9.13 2.60
C ILE A 12 -8.76 -8.24 1.57
N ALA A 13 -7.67 -7.58 1.93
CA ALA A 13 -6.92 -6.72 1.02
C ALA A 13 -6.36 -7.50 -0.18
N VAL A 14 -5.74 -8.66 0.07
CA VAL A 14 -5.25 -9.54 -0.98
C VAL A 14 -6.40 -10.07 -1.85
N LEU A 15 -7.50 -10.48 -1.24
CA LEU A 15 -8.70 -10.94 -1.95
C LEU A 15 -9.24 -9.83 -2.87
N LEU A 16 -9.33 -8.59 -2.38
CA LEU A 16 -9.75 -7.43 -3.17
C LEU A 16 -8.82 -7.16 -4.35
N ILE A 17 -7.50 -7.21 -4.14
CA ILE A 17 -6.51 -7.04 -5.21
C ILE A 17 -6.70 -8.12 -6.28
N VAL A 18 -6.83 -9.38 -5.87
CA VAL A 18 -7.05 -10.51 -6.79
C VAL A 18 -8.36 -10.35 -7.54
N LEU A 19 -9.45 -9.99 -6.85
CA LEU A 19 -10.74 -9.74 -7.48
C LEU A 19 -10.64 -8.63 -8.52
N LEU A 20 -9.99 -7.51 -8.20
CA LEU A 20 -9.80 -6.40 -9.14
C LEU A 20 -8.96 -6.80 -10.35
N ALA A 21 -7.89 -7.59 -10.15
CA ALA A 21 -7.07 -8.10 -11.24
C ALA A 21 -7.86 -9.07 -12.15
N VAL A 22 -8.69 -9.93 -11.57
CA VAL A 22 -9.58 -10.84 -12.32
C VAL A 22 -10.63 -10.04 -13.08
N VAL A 23 -11.22 -9.01 -12.48
CA VAL A 23 -12.19 -8.14 -13.17
C VAL A 23 -11.54 -7.39 -14.32
N ASP A 24 -10.33 -6.83 -14.14
CA ASP A 24 -9.59 -6.14 -15.22
C ASP A 24 -9.27 -7.09 -16.38
N ALA A 25 -8.88 -8.33 -16.09
CA ALA A 25 -8.54 -9.32 -17.11
C ALA A 25 -9.74 -9.87 -17.89
N ASN A 26 -10.92 -9.94 -17.27
CA ASN A 26 -12.12 -10.53 -17.88
C ASN A 26 -13.13 -9.50 -18.40
N PHE A 27 -13.05 -8.25 -17.91
CA PHE A 27 -14.03 -7.20 -18.21
C PHE A 27 -13.32 -5.87 -18.50
N GLU A 28 -12.60 -5.79 -19.62
CA GLU A 28 -11.84 -4.61 -20.04
C GLU A 28 -12.66 -3.31 -19.97
N ASN A 29 -13.96 -3.36 -20.26
CA ASN A 29 -14.85 -2.19 -20.27
C ASN A 29 -15.33 -1.73 -18.88
N VAL A 30 -15.24 -2.58 -17.84
CA VAL A 30 -15.70 -2.24 -16.48
C VAL A 30 -14.64 -1.41 -15.75
N CYS A 31 -13.38 -1.72 -16.01
CA CYS A 31 -12.23 -1.05 -15.39
C CYS A 31 -11.75 0.16 -16.20
N MET A 32 -12.21 0.31 -17.44
CA MET A 32 -11.77 1.33 -18.39
C MET A 32 -12.83 2.40 -18.57
N TYR A 33 -12.48 3.65 -18.24
CA TYR A 33 -13.27 4.81 -18.65
C TYR A 33 -12.56 5.53 -19.77
N VAL A 34 -13.25 5.66 -20.90
CA VAL A 34 -12.77 6.38 -22.07
C VAL A 34 -13.53 7.72 -22.12
N PRO A 35 -12.93 8.83 -21.67
CA PRO A 35 -13.48 10.15 -21.90
C PRO A 35 -13.41 10.48 -23.40
N GLU A 36 -14.29 11.39 -23.84
CA GLU A 36 -14.38 11.90 -25.22
C GLU A 36 -13.05 12.38 -25.82
N TYR A 37 -12.05 12.69 -24.98
CA TYR A 37 -10.74 13.21 -25.35
C TYR A 37 -9.61 12.16 -25.47
N GLY A 38 -9.94 10.86 -25.51
CA GLY A 38 -9.04 9.82 -26.04
C GLY A 38 -8.03 9.17 -25.09
N TYR A 39 -8.12 9.39 -23.77
CA TYR A 39 -7.24 8.74 -22.79
C TYR A 39 -7.99 7.75 -21.92
N SER A 40 -7.72 6.46 -22.08
CA SER A 40 -8.32 5.44 -21.23
C SER A 40 -7.78 5.49 -19.80
N VAL A 41 -8.71 5.53 -18.84
CA VAL A 41 -8.42 5.45 -17.41
C VAL A 41 -8.73 4.05 -16.91
N LYS A 42 -7.70 3.30 -16.47
CA LYS A 42 -7.87 2.03 -15.77
C LYS A 42 -8.01 2.25 -14.26
N TYR A 43 -9.24 2.34 -13.75
CA TYR A 43 -9.47 2.57 -12.31
C TYR A 43 -9.09 1.37 -11.45
N CYS A 44 -9.22 0.16 -11.98
CA CYS A 44 -8.85 -1.07 -11.27
C CYS A 44 -7.34 -1.12 -10.98
N GLU A 45 -6.51 -0.64 -11.92
CA GLU A 45 -5.06 -0.53 -11.74
C GLU A 45 -4.71 0.49 -10.65
N LEU A 46 -5.34 1.68 -10.67
CA LEU A 46 -5.16 2.69 -9.63
C LEU A 46 -5.56 2.18 -8.24
N PHE A 47 -6.65 1.43 -8.17
CA PHE A 47 -7.14 0.87 -6.91
C PHE A 47 -6.25 -0.28 -6.42
N ALA A 48 -5.75 -1.12 -7.32
CA ALA A 48 -4.78 -2.17 -6.97
C ALA A 48 -3.46 -1.57 -6.45
N LEU A 49 -2.96 -0.51 -7.11
CA LEU A 49 -1.77 0.23 -6.68
C LEU A 49 -1.94 0.89 -5.31
N SER A 50 -3.13 1.42 -5.01
CA SER A 50 -3.39 2.03 -3.70
C SER A 50 -3.49 1.00 -2.57
N LEU A 51 -3.82 -0.26 -2.88
CA LEU A 51 -3.82 -1.37 -1.92
C LEU A 51 -2.42 -2.00 -1.72
N PHE A 52 -1.47 -1.74 -2.62
CA PHE A 52 -0.09 -2.25 -2.52
C PHE A 52 0.63 -1.99 -1.17
N PRO A 53 0.44 -0.85 -0.47
CA PRO A 53 0.99 -0.64 0.88
C PRO A 53 0.56 -1.70 1.90
N LEU A 54 -0.62 -2.30 1.75
CA LEU A 54 -1.09 -3.35 2.65
C LEU A 54 -0.30 -4.65 2.47
N LEU A 55 0.16 -4.96 1.25
CA LEU A 55 1.02 -6.12 0.99
C LEU A 55 2.36 -6.02 1.75
N SER A 56 2.88 -4.80 1.92
CA SER A 56 4.12 -4.58 2.69
C SER A 56 3.99 -4.92 4.17
N LEU A 57 2.76 -5.00 4.71
CA LEU A 57 2.49 -5.35 6.10
C LEU A 57 2.62 -6.86 6.38
N ILE A 58 2.41 -7.71 5.37
CA ILE A 58 2.40 -9.17 5.50
C ILE A 58 3.67 -9.73 6.18
N PRO A 59 4.91 -9.40 5.73
CA PRO A 59 6.10 -9.92 6.39
C PRO A 59 6.21 -9.42 7.85
N PHE A 60 5.76 -8.20 8.13
CA PHE A 60 5.74 -7.67 9.50
C PHE A 60 4.69 -8.36 10.37
N SER A 61 3.52 -8.66 9.83
CA SER A 61 2.42 -9.40 10.47
C SER A 61 2.91 -10.74 11.04
N ILE A 62 3.64 -11.50 10.22
CA ILE A 62 4.22 -12.80 10.59
C ILE A 62 5.23 -12.60 11.74
N ILE A 63 6.11 -11.62 11.63
CA ILE A 63 7.10 -11.32 12.69
C ILE A 63 6.38 -10.94 13.99
N PHE A 64 5.38 -10.06 13.93
CA PHE A 64 4.63 -9.61 15.10
C PHE A 64 3.76 -10.69 15.73
N PHE A 65 3.43 -11.75 14.99
CA PHE A 65 2.76 -12.91 15.56
C PHE A 65 3.60 -13.54 16.68
N PHE A 66 4.92 -13.56 16.53
CA PHE A 66 5.87 -14.08 17.51
C PHE A 66 6.28 -13.07 18.60
N LEU A 67 5.96 -11.77 18.46
CA LEU A 67 6.27 -10.76 19.47
C LEU A 67 5.15 -10.57 20.52
N HIS A 68 5.55 -9.98 21.66
CA HIS A 68 4.65 -9.61 22.76
C HIS A 68 3.55 -8.64 22.29
N GLU A 69 2.34 -8.78 22.85
CA GLU A 69 1.16 -8.01 22.40
C GLU A 69 1.32 -6.49 22.56
N ASP A 70 2.10 -6.03 23.53
CA ASP A 70 2.34 -4.61 23.78
C ASP A 70 3.09 -3.95 22.61
N VAL A 71 4.06 -4.67 22.07
CA VAL A 71 4.88 -4.23 20.95
C VAL A 71 4.03 -4.17 19.69
N PHE A 72 3.23 -5.21 19.48
CA PHE A 72 2.28 -5.28 18.39
C PHE A 72 1.31 -4.08 18.44
N ARG A 73 0.74 -3.77 19.60
CA ARG A 73 -0.18 -2.63 19.75
C ARG A 73 0.52 -1.29 19.47
N ALA A 74 1.75 -1.11 19.93
CA ALA A 74 2.51 0.11 19.68
C ALA A 74 2.90 0.28 18.20
N TRP A 75 3.21 -0.81 17.49
CA TRP A 75 3.44 -0.80 16.05
C TRP A 75 2.14 -0.59 15.27
N TRP A 76 1.07 -1.29 15.64
CA TRP A 76 -0.24 -1.20 15.00
C TRP A 76 -0.79 0.23 15.02
N ASN A 77 -0.67 0.95 16.14
CA ASN A 77 -1.09 2.35 16.21
C ASN A 77 -0.33 3.26 15.22
N PHE A 78 0.95 2.96 14.97
CA PHE A 78 1.73 3.67 13.95
C PHE A 78 1.26 3.29 12.54
N ALA A 79 1.13 1.99 12.26
CA ALA A 79 0.67 1.50 10.96
C ALA A 79 -0.74 2.03 10.61
N CYS A 80 -1.67 2.06 11.57
CA CYS A 80 -3.02 2.59 11.39
C CYS A 80 -3.05 4.04 10.91
N TRP A 81 -2.09 4.87 11.31
CA TRP A 81 -1.99 6.26 10.85
C TRP A 81 -1.16 6.41 9.59
N PHE A 82 -0.07 5.65 9.47
CA PHE A 82 0.88 5.81 8.37
C PHE A 82 0.39 5.17 7.06
N VAL A 83 -0.33 4.05 7.12
CA VAL A 83 -0.86 3.35 5.93
C VAL A 83 -1.88 4.21 5.17
N PRO A 84 -2.88 4.86 5.81
CA PRO A 84 -3.77 5.79 5.12
C PRO A 84 -3.02 6.97 4.48
N VAL A 85 -1.95 7.46 5.11
CA VAL A 85 -1.12 8.52 4.55
C VAL A 85 -0.42 8.04 3.27
N ILE A 86 0.18 6.84 3.27
CA ILE A 86 0.77 6.27 2.06
C ILE A 86 -0.30 6.10 0.98
N MET A 87 -1.48 5.54 1.31
CA MET A 87 -2.58 5.38 0.35
C MET A 87 -3.02 6.71 -0.27
N LEU A 88 -3.19 7.74 0.56
CA LEU A 88 -3.60 9.07 0.11
C LEU A 88 -2.53 9.70 -0.78
N VAL A 89 -1.26 9.61 -0.41
CA VAL A 89 -0.15 10.12 -1.23
C VAL A 89 -0.08 9.35 -2.56
N THR A 90 -0.15 8.01 -2.54
CA THR A 90 -0.20 7.19 -3.76
C THR A 90 -1.35 7.60 -4.66
N PHE A 91 -2.54 7.83 -4.10
CA PHE A 91 -3.71 8.27 -4.85
C PHE A 91 -3.52 9.67 -5.47
N LEU A 92 -2.97 10.62 -4.70
CA LEU A 92 -2.71 11.98 -5.19
C LEU A 92 -1.65 12.01 -6.30
N LEU A 93 -0.56 11.25 -6.15
CA LEU A 93 0.50 11.18 -7.15
C LEU A 93 0.01 10.57 -8.48
N ASN A 94 -0.83 9.54 -8.40
CA ASN A 94 -1.37 8.86 -9.58
C ASN A 94 -2.59 9.57 -10.20
N SER A 95 -3.26 10.46 -9.46
CA SER A 95 -4.37 11.26 -10.01
C SER A 95 -3.90 12.54 -10.71
N ALA A 96 -2.73 13.10 -10.34
CA ALA A 96 -2.25 14.39 -10.86
C ALA A 96 -1.49 14.33 -12.20
N HIS A 97 -0.98 13.17 -12.64
CA HIS A 97 -0.05 13.10 -13.77
C HIS A 97 -0.53 12.17 -14.89
N ARG A 98 -1.12 12.75 -15.94
CA ARG A 98 -1.47 12.03 -17.19
C ARG A 98 -1.03 12.77 -18.46
N GLY A 99 0.07 13.51 -18.40
CA GLY A 99 0.73 14.04 -19.60
C GLY A 99 1.62 12.97 -20.23
N GLY A 100 1.34 12.57 -21.48
CA GLY A 100 2.22 11.67 -22.24
C GLY A 100 3.56 12.34 -22.63
N GLY A 101 4.61 11.54 -22.83
CA GLY A 101 5.93 12.00 -23.30
C GLY A 101 7.00 12.07 -22.20
N ILE A 102 8.10 12.80 -22.48
CA ILE A 102 9.28 12.90 -21.59
C ILE A 102 8.89 13.52 -20.23
N ALA A 103 7.98 14.49 -20.22
CA ALA A 103 7.44 15.08 -18.99
C ALA A 103 6.67 14.05 -18.14
N GLY A 104 5.96 13.11 -18.77
CA GLY A 104 5.28 12.00 -18.09
C GLY A 104 6.26 11.00 -17.48
N ALA A 105 7.37 10.69 -18.17
CA ALA A 105 8.41 9.81 -17.65
C ALA A 105 9.14 10.43 -16.43
N MET A 106 9.45 11.73 -16.49
CA MET A 106 10.05 12.44 -15.36
C MET A 106 9.10 12.48 -14.15
N ALA A 107 7.82 12.79 -14.37
CA ALA A 107 6.80 12.75 -13.33
C ALA A 107 6.65 11.35 -12.69
N GLY A 108 6.65 10.30 -13.51
CA GLY A 108 6.61 8.91 -13.03
C GLY A 108 7.81 8.58 -12.13
N SER A 109 9.01 9.01 -12.52
CA SER A 109 10.23 8.78 -11.72
C SER A 109 10.22 9.54 -10.38
N PHE A 110 9.67 10.76 -10.35
CA PHE A 110 9.51 11.54 -9.12
C PHE A 110 8.47 10.90 -8.19
N ASN A 111 7.34 10.44 -8.74
CA ASN A 111 6.32 9.72 -7.99
C ASN A 111 6.89 8.45 -7.35
N ALA A 112 7.65 7.67 -8.12
CA ALA A 112 8.33 6.47 -7.63
C ALA A 112 9.32 6.81 -6.50
N PHE A 113 10.11 7.87 -6.64
CA PHE A 113 11.04 8.32 -5.61
C PHE A 113 10.31 8.69 -4.29
N VAL A 114 9.23 9.46 -4.37
CA VAL A 114 8.43 9.85 -3.18
C VAL A 114 7.86 8.61 -2.48
N LEU A 115 7.33 7.65 -3.23
CA LEU A 115 6.82 6.40 -2.68
C LEU A 115 7.94 5.58 -2.03
N ILE A 116 9.09 5.42 -2.69
CA ILE A 116 10.24 4.70 -2.14
C ILE A 116 10.68 5.31 -0.80
N VAL A 117 10.74 6.64 -0.70
CA VAL A 117 11.10 7.33 0.55
C VAL A 117 10.07 7.06 1.65
N LEU A 118 8.76 7.12 1.34
CA LEU A 118 7.70 6.82 2.28
C LEU A 118 7.76 5.36 2.78
N TYR A 119 7.96 4.41 1.88
CA TYR A 119 8.14 3.00 2.23
C TYR A 119 9.40 2.78 3.05
N ALA A 120 10.52 3.43 2.72
CA ALA A 120 11.75 3.34 3.50
C ALA A 120 11.54 3.85 4.92
N ILE A 121 10.87 5.00 5.10
CA ILE A 121 10.51 5.52 6.42
C ILE A 121 9.65 4.51 7.19
N PHE A 122 8.63 3.95 6.54
CA PHE A 122 7.75 2.94 7.14
C PHE A 122 8.50 1.69 7.60
N VAL A 123 9.39 1.16 6.75
CA VAL A 123 10.20 -0.03 7.04
C VAL A 123 11.19 0.25 8.16
N ILE A 124 11.93 1.37 8.10
CA ILE A 124 12.92 1.74 9.12
C ILE A 124 12.24 1.93 10.48
N THR A 125 11.14 2.67 10.55
CA THR A 125 10.40 2.86 11.81
C THR A 125 9.83 1.56 12.35
N SER A 126 9.32 0.69 11.48
CA SER A 126 8.86 -0.65 11.86
C SER A 126 10.00 -1.49 12.44
N LEU A 127 11.14 -1.55 11.77
CA LEU A 127 12.33 -2.26 12.23
C LEU A 127 12.86 -1.71 13.56
N VAL A 128 12.92 -0.39 13.73
CA VAL A 128 13.35 0.24 14.98
C VAL A 128 12.42 -0.14 16.14
N LYS A 129 11.10 -0.18 15.93
CA LYS A 129 10.16 -0.62 16.96
C LYS A 129 10.34 -2.10 17.31
N ILE A 130 10.53 -2.96 16.31
CA ILE A 130 10.80 -4.39 16.50
C ILE A 130 12.12 -4.59 17.26
N ALA A 131 13.20 -3.92 16.85
CA ALA A 131 14.51 -4.05 17.47
C ALA A 131 14.52 -3.55 18.93
N ARG A 132 13.86 -2.42 19.21
CA ARG A 132 13.71 -1.90 20.58
C ARG A 132 12.94 -2.87 21.47
N ALA A 133 11.88 -3.47 20.94
CA ALA A 133 11.11 -4.48 21.65
C ALA A 133 11.91 -5.74 21.95
N TYR A 134 12.66 -6.23 20.97
CA TYR A 134 13.50 -7.42 21.14
C TYR A 134 14.59 -7.20 22.20
N ARG A 135 15.18 -5.99 22.27
CA ARG A 135 16.14 -5.61 23.31
C ARG A 135 15.54 -5.48 24.70
N LYS A 136 14.26 -5.11 24.82
CA LYS A 136 13.60 -4.94 26.12
C LYS A 136 13.16 -6.28 26.75
N ASN A 137 12.91 -7.29 25.91
CA ASN A 137 12.47 -8.62 26.34
C ASN A 137 13.63 -9.60 26.62
N ARG A 138 14.88 -9.17 26.47
CA ARG A 138 16.09 -9.92 26.82
C ARG A 138 16.70 -9.32 28.08
#